data_AF-A0A7Y8C198-F1
#
_entry.id   AF-A0A7Y8C198-F1
#
_cell.length_a   1.000
_cell.length_b   1.000
_cell.length_c   1.000
_cell.angle_alpha   90.00
_cell.angle_beta   90.00
_cell.angle_gamma   90.00
#
_symmetry.space_group_name_H-M   'P 1'
#
loop_
_entity.id
_entity.type
_entity.pdbx_description
1 polymer ?
#
loop_
_entity_poly.entity_id
_entity_poly.type
_entity_poly.pdbx_seq_one_letter_code
_entity_poly.pdbx_strand_id
1 'polypeptide(L)'
;MERTARLLPFACLLLSLSSVAFAGEAPVDCDALNDKANAEAGSYRPPVEGKVIGQGRAYFHSAPNSTCITKKVFVVPGDGLTVYASTEDGWAQVMYIAKSGDDFTGWVEENRVELGQHYGGDPAPETTPEQ
;
A
#
# COMPACT_ATOMS: atom_id res chain seq x y z
N MET A 1 50.97 -17.19 -65.44
CA MET A 1 49.68 -17.89 -65.61
C MET A 1 48.92 -17.77 -64.29
N GLU A 2 48.43 -16.59 -63.93
CA GLU A 2 47.14 -16.05 -64.38
C GLU A 2 46.00 -17.04 -64.18
N ARG A 3 45.08 -16.73 -63.25
CA ARG A 3 43.71 -16.33 -63.61
C ARG A 3 42.84 -15.97 -62.40
N THR A 4 42.40 -14.70 -62.44
CA THR A 4 41.07 -14.19 -62.09
C THR A 4 40.62 -14.16 -60.63
N ALA A 5 40.69 -12.95 -60.10
CA ALA A 5 39.79 -12.40 -59.09
C ALA A 5 38.31 -12.57 -59.49
N ARG A 6 37.45 -12.85 -58.50
CA ARG A 6 36.03 -12.52 -58.53
C ARG A 6 35.72 -11.65 -57.31
N LEU A 7 35.29 -10.43 -57.60
CA LEU A 7 34.78 -9.44 -56.66
C LEU A 7 33.26 -9.55 -56.55
N LEU A 8 32.78 -9.26 -55.33
CA LEU A 8 31.47 -8.69 -54.94
C LEU A 8 30.23 -9.62 -54.87
N PRO A 9 29.13 -9.26 -54.16
CA PRO A 9 28.92 -8.46 -52.92
C PRO A 9 27.86 -9.11 -51.96
N PHE A 10 27.36 -8.37 -50.94
CA PHE A 10 26.21 -8.67 -50.05
C PHE A 10 26.46 -9.72 -48.95
N ALA A 11 26.05 -9.56 -47.69
CA ALA A 11 25.26 -8.53 -47.05
C ALA A 11 25.52 -8.62 -45.53
N CYS A 12 25.31 -7.50 -44.85
CA CYS A 12 25.21 -7.35 -43.40
C CYS A 12 24.63 -8.56 -42.67
N LEU A 13 25.36 -9.13 -41.69
CA LEU A 13 24.72 -9.82 -40.57
C LEU A 13 25.13 -9.14 -39.25
N LEU A 14 24.55 -7.95 -39.11
CA LEU A 14 24.10 -7.26 -37.91
C LEU A 14 24.60 -7.80 -36.55
N LEU A 15 25.39 -6.97 -35.88
CA LEU A 15 25.54 -6.93 -34.43
C LEU A 15 24.15 -7.04 -33.77
N SER A 16 23.88 -8.16 -33.10
CA SER A 16 22.72 -8.31 -32.23
C SER A 16 22.96 -7.51 -30.95
N LEU A 17 22.73 -6.20 -31.02
CA LEU A 17 22.42 -5.38 -29.85
C LEU A 17 21.03 -5.82 -29.39
N SER A 18 20.99 -6.79 -28.48
CA SER A 18 19.77 -7.12 -27.75
C SER A 18 19.39 -5.91 -26.91
N SER A 19 18.48 -5.09 -27.43
CA SER A 19 17.83 -4.03 -26.66
C SER A 19 17.17 -4.67 -25.44
N VAL A 20 17.74 -4.47 -24.26
CA VAL A 20 17.05 -4.76 -23.01
C VAL A 20 15.93 -3.74 -22.92
N ALA A 21 14.73 -4.10 -23.40
CA ALA A 21 13.54 -3.31 -23.19
C ALA A 21 13.25 -3.37 -21.69
N PHE A 22 13.59 -2.31 -20.96
CA PHE A 22 13.01 -2.05 -19.64
C PHE A 22 11.52 -1.81 -19.88
N ALA A 23 10.70 -2.83 -19.68
CA ALA A 23 9.26 -2.66 -19.53
C ALA A 23 9.06 -1.85 -18.25
N GLY A 24 8.73 -0.56 -18.39
CA GLY A 24 8.23 0.22 -17.26
C GLY A 24 6.89 -0.38 -16.82
N GLU A 25 6.73 -0.59 -15.52
CA GLU A 25 5.43 -0.97 -14.95
C GLU A 25 4.39 0.09 -15.31
N ALA A 26 3.20 -0.34 -15.72
CA ALA A 26 2.12 0.58 -16.03
C ALA A 26 1.79 1.45 -14.81
N PRO A 27 1.42 2.73 -14.98
CA PRO A 27 1.07 3.58 -13.85
C PRO A 27 -0.11 2.99 -13.08
N VAL A 28 -0.04 3.00 -11.74
CA VAL A 28 -1.11 2.54 -10.86
C VAL A 28 -2.28 3.52 -10.92
N ASP A 29 -3.46 3.03 -11.26
CA ASP A 29 -4.72 3.77 -11.12
C ASP A 29 -5.23 3.63 -9.69
N CYS A 30 -4.95 4.64 -8.87
CA CYS A 30 -5.31 4.64 -7.46
C CYS A 30 -6.82 4.69 -7.23
N ASP A 31 -7.59 5.31 -8.12
CA ASP A 31 -9.04 5.42 -7.92
C ASP A 31 -9.70 4.06 -8.18
N ALA A 32 -9.36 3.41 -9.30
CA ALA A 32 -9.84 2.07 -9.59
C ALA A 32 -9.39 1.03 -8.55
N LEU A 33 -8.15 1.15 -8.04
CA LEU A 33 -7.65 0.28 -6.98
C LEU A 33 -8.40 0.48 -5.66
N ASN A 34 -8.70 1.73 -5.29
CA ASN A 34 -9.48 2.03 -4.11
C ASN A 34 -10.90 1.45 -4.22
N ASP A 35 -11.58 1.63 -5.36
CA ASP A 35 -12.94 1.11 -5.57
C ASP A 35 -12.98 -0.41 -5.43
N LYS A 36 -12.00 -1.11 -6.03
CA LYS A 36 -11.86 -2.56 -5.89
C LYS A 36 -11.62 -2.97 -4.43
N ALA A 37 -10.66 -2.32 -3.77
CA ALA A 37 -10.31 -2.64 -2.38
C ALA A 37 -11.50 -2.45 -1.43
N ASN A 38 -12.31 -1.40 -1.62
CA ASN A 38 -13.52 -1.19 -0.82
C ASN A 38 -14.58 -2.27 -1.05
N ALA A 39 -14.66 -2.84 -2.25
CA ALA A 39 -15.61 -3.91 -2.56
C ALA A 39 -15.20 -5.26 -1.98
N GLU A 40 -13.89 -5.51 -1.85
CA GLU A 40 -13.34 -6.83 -1.52
C GLU A 40 -12.78 -6.95 -0.09
N ALA A 41 -12.38 -5.84 0.55
CA ALA A 41 -11.74 -5.86 1.86
C ALA A 41 -12.65 -6.45 2.96
N GLY A 42 -12.04 -7.18 3.90
CA GLY A 42 -12.73 -7.71 5.06
C GLY A 42 -13.19 -6.57 5.96
N SER A 43 -14.50 -6.42 6.14
CA SER A 43 -15.09 -5.31 6.90
C SER A 43 -15.30 -5.66 8.38
N TYR A 44 -14.88 -4.76 9.26
CA TYR A 44 -15.17 -4.79 10.68
C TYR A 44 -16.49 -4.07 10.98
N ARG A 45 -17.47 -4.82 11.51
CA ARG A 45 -18.75 -4.27 11.97
C ARG A 45 -19.11 -4.87 13.34
N PRO A 46 -19.01 -4.10 14.44
CA PRO A 46 -18.61 -2.68 14.51
C PRO A 46 -17.16 -2.45 14.05
N PRO A 47 -16.75 -1.22 13.72
CA PRO A 47 -15.34 -0.92 13.48
C PRO A 47 -14.48 -1.32 14.69
N VAL A 48 -13.19 -1.54 14.49
CA VAL A 48 -12.25 -1.83 15.57
C VAL A 48 -11.42 -0.60 15.93
N GLU A 49 -11.02 -0.52 17.19
CA GLU A 49 -10.01 0.42 17.62
C GLU A 49 -8.67 0.08 16.97
N GLY A 50 -7.87 1.11 16.65
CA GLY A 50 -6.51 0.95 16.17
C GLY A 50 -5.58 1.91 16.89
N LYS A 51 -4.33 1.50 17.08
CA LYS A 51 -3.27 2.36 17.61
C LYS A 51 -2.06 2.30 16.72
N VAL A 52 -1.52 3.46 16.35
CA VAL A 52 -0.35 3.52 15.48
C VAL A 52 0.88 3.06 16.26
N ILE A 53 1.65 2.16 15.65
CA ILE A 53 2.87 1.57 16.21
C ILE A 53 4.08 1.76 15.27
N GLY A 54 5.24 1.28 15.72
CA GLY A 54 6.51 1.35 15.00
C GLY A 54 7.23 2.70 15.19
N GLN A 55 7.94 3.14 14.17
CA GLN A 55 8.76 4.36 14.19
C GLN A 55 8.48 5.26 13.00
N GLY A 56 8.63 6.57 13.16
CA GLY A 56 8.41 7.55 12.09
C GLY A 56 6.95 7.70 11.69
N ARG A 57 6.70 8.32 10.54
CA ARG A 57 5.37 8.64 10.03
C ARG A 57 4.76 7.45 9.28
N ALA A 58 3.52 7.09 9.59
CA ALA A 58 2.69 6.24 8.75
C ALA A 58 1.82 7.15 7.87
N TYR A 59 2.10 7.18 6.58
CA TYR A 59 1.37 8.03 5.63
C TYR A 59 0.06 7.38 5.22
N PHE A 60 -0.96 8.21 5.02
CA PHE A 60 -2.21 7.79 4.40
C PHE A 60 -2.00 7.64 2.90
N HIS A 61 -2.74 6.70 2.33
CA HIS A 61 -2.80 6.44 0.89
C HIS A 61 -4.26 6.50 0.44
N SER A 62 -4.50 6.95 -0.79
CA SER A 62 -5.84 6.95 -1.38
C SER A 62 -6.30 5.55 -1.77
N ALA A 63 -5.38 4.60 -1.91
CA ALA A 63 -5.62 3.19 -2.22
C ALA A 63 -4.55 2.31 -1.55
N PRO A 64 -4.75 0.99 -1.42
CA PRO A 64 -3.78 0.06 -0.81
C PRO A 64 -2.57 -0.21 -1.72
N ASN A 65 -1.78 0.84 -2.00
CA ASN A 65 -0.55 0.76 -2.76
C ASN A 65 0.39 1.91 -2.35
N SER A 66 1.68 1.65 -2.22
CA SER A 66 2.68 2.63 -1.80
C SER A 66 2.83 3.82 -2.76
N THR A 67 2.47 3.66 -4.04
CA THR A 67 2.47 4.74 -5.03
C THR A 67 1.31 5.72 -4.79
N CYS A 68 0.24 5.29 -4.14
CA CYS A 68 -0.98 6.07 -3.88
C CYS A 68 -0.88 6.96 -2.64
N ILE A 69 0.32 7.40 -2.27
CA ILE A 69 0.62 8.16 -1.05
C ILE A 69 0.02 9.58 -1.06
N THR A 70 -0.72 9.91 -0.01
CA THR A 70 -1.21 11.26 0.28
C THR A 70 -0.17 12.02 1.11
N LYS A 71 0.83 12.60 0.43
CA LYS A 71 2.09 13.13 1.00
C LYS A 71 2.00 14.08 2.22
N LYS A 72 0.82 14.64 2.52
CA LYS A 72 0.60 15.59 3.63
C LYS A 72 -0.20 15.01 4.80
N VAL A 73 -0.76 13.81 4.65
CA VAL A 73 -1.61 13.19 5.67
C VAL A 73 -0.86 11.98 6.22
N PHE A 74 -0.53 12.05 7.51
CA PHE A 74 0.17 10.99 8.21
C PHE A 74 -0.19 10.99 9.68
N VAL A 75 0.03 9.86 10.32
CA VAL A 75 -0.07 9.65 11.75
C VAL A 75 1.26 9.15 12.30
N VAL A 76 1.45 9.27 13.61
CA VAL A 76 2.68 8.89 14.32
C VAL A 76 2.36 7.89 15.44
N PRO A 77 3.37 7.13 15.93
CA PRO A 77 3.15 6.16 16.99
C PRO A 77 2.42 6.75 18.20
N GLY A 78 1.39 6.06 18.66
CA GLY A 78 0.51 6.48 19.74
C GLY A 78 -0.78 7.17 19.30
N ASP A 79 -0.90 7.60 18.04
CA ASP A 79 -2.17 8.11 17.51
C ASP A 79 -3.23 7.00 17.49
N GLY A 80 -4.46 7.35 17.87
CA GLY A 80 -5.62 6.46 17.81
C GLY A 80 -6.31 6.53 16.46
N LEU A 81 -6.75 5.38 15.98
CA LEU A 81 -7.45 5.19 14.71
C LEU A 81 -8.77 4.44 14.93
N THR A 82 -9.72 4.67 14.03
CA THR A 82 -10.85 3.76 13.83
C THR A 82 -10.56 2.95 12.58
N VAL A 83 -10.55 1.63 12.67
CA VAL A 83 -10.26 0.72 11.55
C VAL A 83 -11.56 0.08 11.06
N TYR A 84 -11.84 0.23 9.77
CA TYR A 84 -13.08 -0.23 9.14
C TYR A 84 -12.94 -1.53 8.37
N ALA A 85 -11.77 -1.76 7.80
CA ALA A 85 -11.50 -2.94 7.00
C ALA A 85 -10.00 -3.22 6.89
N SER A 86 -9.67 -4.45 6.57
CA SER A 86 -8.31 -4.86 6.19
C SER A 86 -8.33 -5.66 4.88
N THR A 87 -7.31 -5.47 4.06
CA THR A 87 -7.05 -6.33 2.89
C THR A 87 -6.11 -7.46 3.27
N GLU A 88 -6.19 -8.60 2.58
CA GLU A 88 -5.22 -9.70 2.76
C GLU A 88 -3.77 -9.29 2.49
N ASP A 89 -3.56 -8.28 1.64
CA ASP A 89 -2.24 -7.73 1.27
C ASP A 89 -1.65 -6.76 2.32
N GLY A 90 -2.20 -6.72 3.53
CA GLY A 90 -1.62 -5.98 4.66
C GLY A 90 -1.88 -4.47 4.65
N TRP A 91 -3.08 -4.06 4.21
CA TRP A 91 -3.53 -2.67 4.29
C TRP A 91 -4.78 -2.56 5.15
N ALA A 92 -4.81 -1.52 5.99
CA ALA A 92 -5.96 -1.19 6.82
C ALA A 92 -6.62 0.10 6.30
N GLN A 93 -7.94 0.06 6.10
CA GLN A 93 -8.74 1.26 5.90
C GLN A 93 -9.09 1.87 7.25
N VAL A 94 -8.67 3.11 7.45
CA VAL A 94 -8.74 3.78 8.75
C VAL A 94 -9.30 5.18 8.63
N MET A 95 -9.85 5.67 9.73
CA MET A 95 -10.10 7.09 9.98
C MET A 95 -9.25 7.55 11.16
N TYR A 96 -8.69 8.75 11.02
CA TYR A 96 -7.98 9.49 12.06
C TYR A 96 -8.70 10.81 12.30
N ILE A 97 -8.96 11.14 13.56
CA ILE A 97 -9.45 12.46 13.96
C ILE A 97 -8.29 13.22 14.56
N ALA A 98 -7.86 14.28 13.89
CA ALA A 98 -6.77 15.13 14.35
C ALA A 98 -7.19 15.95 15.57
N LYS A 99 -6.19 16.48 16.29
CA LYS A 99 -6.44 17.38 17.44
C LYS A 99 -7.21 18.65 17.07
N SER A 100 -7.18 19.06 15.80
CA SER A 100 -7.99 20.16 15.27
C SER A 100 -9.48 19.82 15.15
N GLY A 101 -9.83 18.53 15.17
CA GLY A 101 -11.17 18.02 14.88
C GLY A 101 -11.36 17.60 13.43
N ASP A 102 -10.38 17.84 12.54
CA ASP A 102 -10.43 17.37 11.15
C ASP A 102 -10.33 15.84 11.11
N ASP A 103 -11.15 15.20 10.28
CA ASP A 103 -11.10 13.77 10.03
C ASP A 103 -10.38 13.45 8.71
N PHE A 104 -9.61 12.36 8.72
CA PHE A 104 -8.88 11.86 7.57
C PHE A 104 -9.16 10.38 7.41
N THR A 105 -9.66 9.98 6.25
CA THR A 105 -9.90 8.58 5.91
C THR A 105 -8.98 8.15 4.78
N GLY A 106 -8.49 6.91 4.84
CA GLY A 106 -7.66 6.33 3.79
C GLY A 106 -7.05 5.00 4.20
N TRP A 107 -6.03 4.58 3.45
CA TRP A 107 -5.32 3.33 3.67
C TRP A 107 -3.97 3.57 4.34
N VAL A 108 -3.63 2.73 5.30
CA VAL A 108 -2.29 2.65 5.91
C VAL A 108 -1.80 1.20 5.86
N GLU A 109 -0.49 1.00 5.88
CA GLU A 109 0.07 -0.34 6.05
C GLU A 109 -0.41 -0.92 7.40
N GLU A 110 -1.03 -2.10 7.37
CA GLU A 110 -1.65 -2.72 8.55
C GLU A 110 -0.62 -3.03 9.64
N ASN A 111 0.63 -3.35 9.26
CA ASN A 111 1.72 -3.57 10.22
C ASN A 111 2.10 -2.31 11.04
N ARG A 112 1.54 -1.14 10.69
CA ARG A 112 1.67 0.12 11.43
C ARG A 112 0.55 0.31 12.44
N VAL A 113 -0.40 -0.62 12.53
CA VAL A 113 -1.59 -0.51 13.38
C VAL A 113 -1.71 -1.73 14.27
N GLU A 114 -1.69 -1.50 15.58
CA GLU A 114 -2.13 -2.48 16.57
C GLU A 114 -3.66 -2.43 16.66
N LEU A 115 -4.32 -3.55 16.31
CA LEU A 115 -5.77 -3.68 16.38
C LEU A 115 -6.22 -3.92 17.82
N GLY A 116 -7.24 -3.17 18.24
CA GLY A 116 -7.87 -3.26 19.55
C GLY A 116 -9.22 -3.99 19.51
N GLN A 117 -10.12 -3.59 20.41
CA GLN A 117 -11.46 -4.17 20.50
C GLN A 117 -12.40 -3.58 19.44
N HIS A 118 -13.50 -4.28 19.16
CA HIS A 118 -14.61 -3.68 18.42
C HIS A 118 -15.27 -2.57 19.25
N TYR A 119 -15.61 -1.44 18.63
CA TYR A 119 -16.38 -0.40 19.28
C TYR A 119 -17.74 -0.96 19.74
N GLY A 120 -18.01 -0.88 21.04
CA GLY A 120 -19.22 -1.45 21.63
C GLY A 120 -19.17 -2.97 21.83
N GLY A 121 -18.00 -3.59 21.69
CA GLY A 121 -17.75 -4.93 22.23
C GLY A 121 -17.71 -4.89 23.76
N ASP A 122 -18.09 -6.00 24.41
CA ASP A 122 -17.92 -6.13 25.85
C ASP A 122 -16.42 -5.97 26.20
N PRO A 123 -16.05 -5.14 27.18
CA PRO A 123 -14.66 -5.03 27.59
C PRO A 123 -14.16 -6.41 28.03
N ALA A 124 -12.95 -6.77 27.58
CA ALA A 124 -12.29 -7.98 28.06
C ALA A 124 -12.26 -7.94 29.60
N PRO A 125 -12.51 -9.07 30.30
CA PRO A 125 -12.52 -9.08 31.75
C PRO A 125 -11.18 -8.55 32.26
N GLU A 126 -11.22 -7.47 33.03
CA GLU A 126 -10.04 -6.87 33.66
C GLU A 126 -9.39 -7.93 34.54
N THR A 127 -8.24 -8.47 34.13
CA THR A 127 -7.42 -9.33 34.98
C THR A 127 -6.76 -8.45 36.03
N THR A 128 -7.51 -8.05 37.06
CA THR A 128 -6.95 -7.45 38.26
C THR A 128 -6.17 -8.56 39.00
N PRO A 129 -4.85 -8.44 39.20
CA PRO A 129 -4.15 -9.33 40.10
C PRO A 129 -4.62 -9.02 41.52
N GLU A 130 -5.40 -9.92 42.09
CA GLU A 130 -5.79 -9.89 43.50
C GLU A 130 -4.52 -9.96 44.36
N GLN A 131 -4.34 -8.96 45.23
CA GLN A 131 -3.28 -8.89 46.25
C GLN A 131 -3.91 -8.98 47.63
#